data_AF-A0A182TL63-F1
#
_entry.id   AF-A0A182TL63-F1
#
_cell.length_a   1.000
_cell.length_b   1.000
_cell.length_c   1.000
_cell.angle_alpha   90.00
_cell.angle_beta   90.00
_cell.angle_gamma   90.00
#
_symmetry.space_group_name_H-M   'P 1'
#
loop_
_entity.id
_entity.type
_entity.pdbx_description
1 polymer ?
#
loop_
_entity_poly.entity_id
_entity_poly.type
_entity_poly.pdbx_seq_one_letter_code
_entity_poly.pdbx_strand_id
1 'polypeptide(L)'
;MVNPSDGVLNLSDTFPKWQSGDSHIWQMLKFVQFILQNLDDHTIPSEHVVNNEAYQLLMENRAEFLLRVEQCVEDSQRKLYDLPAQPDRFYICFDRFNPDVHGPVLQSMKEDKPTEVTTPPSSGLSWVRKGFYQPLSK
;
A
#
# COMPACT_ATOMS: atom_id res chain seq x y z
N MET A 1 -12.54 6.36 -7.14
CA MET A 1 -11.29 6.48 -6.34
C MET A 1 -11.37 5.66 -5.06
N VAL A 2 -11.94 6.04 -3.92
CA VAL A 2 -12.10 5.07 -2.79
C VAL A 2 -13.55 4.61 -2.67
N ASN A 3 -13.79 3.30 -2.61
CA ASN A 3 -15.12 2.75 -2.39
C ASN A 3 -15.52 2.85 -0.90
N PRO A 4 -16.66 3.49 -0.56
CA PRO A 4 -17.08 3.65 0.83
C PRO A 4 -17.42 2.34 1.55
N SER A 5 -17.75 1.25 0.83
CA SER A 5 -18.17 0.00 1.47
C SER A 5 -17.02 -0.86 1.99
N ASP A 6 -15.87 -0.82 1.30
CA ASP A 6 -14.72 -1.71 1.57
C ASP A 6 -13.40 -0.95 1.76
N GLY A 7 -13.37 0.36 1.53
CA GLY A 7 -12.17 1.18 1.65
C GLY A 7 -11.15 0.99 0.52
N VAL A 8 -11.51 0.28 -0.57
CA VAL A 8 -10.58 -0.03 -1.66
C VAL A 8 -10.40 1.18 -2.57
N LEU A 9 -9.15 1.57 -2.80
CA LEU A 9 -8.77 2.58 -3.79
C LEU A 9 -8.61 1.95 -5.18
N ASN A 10 -9.47 2.34 -6.12
CA ASN A 10 -9.35 1.97 -7.52
C ASN A 10 -8.28 2.83 -8.22
N LEU A 11 -7.27 2.16 -8.76
CA LEU A 11 -6.14 2.76 -9.49
C LEU A 11 -6.13 2.41 -10.98
N SER A 12 -7.13 1.69 -11.49
CA SER A 12 -7.16 1.21 -12.88
C SER A 12 -7.16 2.33 -13.92
N ASP A 13 -7.71 3.50 -13.58
CA ASP A 13 -7.72 4.66 -14.48
C ASP A 13 -6.31 5.25 -14.66
N THR A 14 -5.49 5.24 -13.60
CA THR A 14 -4.13 5.80 -13.59
C THR A 14 -3.07 4.76 -13.97
N PHE A 15 -3.28 3.51 -13.57
CA PHE A 15 -2.39 2.38 -13.80
C PHE A 15 -3.16 1.25 -14.50
N PRO A 16 -3.59 1.44 -15.77
CA PRO A 16 -4.43 0.48 -16.48
C PRO A 16 -3.72 -0.83 -16.80
N LYS A 17 -2.38 -0.80 -16.86
CA LYS A 17 -1.55 -1.99 -17.10
C LYS A 17 -0.28 -1.93 -16.27
N TRP A 18 -0.05 -2.97 -15.48
CA TRP A 18 1.21 -3.15 -14.76
C TRP A 18 2.28 -3.70 -15.71
N GLN A 19 3.41 -3.00 -15.82
CA GLN A 19 4.55 -3.41 -16.65
C GLN A 19 5.71 -3.79 -15.75
N SER A 20 6.15 -5.05 -15.83
CA SER A 20 7.31 -5.53 -15.06
C SER A 20 8.57 -4.81 -15.53
N GLY A 21 9.27 -4.14 -14.63
CA GLY A 21 10.49 -3.36 -14.93
C GLY A 21 10.26 -1.85 -15.00
N ASP A 22 9.06 -1.42 -15.42
CA ASP A 22 8.73 0.00 -15.59
C ASP A 22 7.77 0.52 -14.51
N SER A 23 6.86 -0.35 -14.04
CA SER A 23 5.92 -0.05 -12.96
C SER A 23 6.52 -0.42 -11.61
N HIS A 24 6.49 0.52 -10.67
CA HIS A 24 7.03 0.34 -9.33
C HIS A 24 6.01 0.71 -8.26
N ILE A 25 6.04 -0.02 -7.14
CA ILE A 25 5.15 0.23 -5.99
C ILE A 25 5.28 1.69 -5.50
N TRP A 26 6.48 2.27 -5.53
CA TRP A 26 6.68 3.65 -5.10
C TRP A 26 5.89 4.66 -5.94
N GLN A 27 5.68 4.41 -7.24
CA GLN A 27 4.90 5.28 -8.11
C GLN A 27 3.43 5.30 -7.67
N MET A 28 2.88 4.12 -7.35
CA MET A 28 1.53 4.01 -6.78
C MET A 28 1.44 4.76 -5.45
N LEU A 29 2.40 4.55 -4.54
CA LEU A 29 2.40 5.24 -3.24
C LEU A 29 2.49 6.76 -3.39
N LYS A 30 3.30 7.26 -4.33
CA LYS A 30 3.37 8.70 -4.66
C LYS A 30 2.07 9.23 -5.22
N PHE A 31 1.42 8.46 -6.09
CA PHE A 31 0.12 8.84 -6.62
C PHE A 31 -0.95 8.89 -5.51
N VAL A 32 -0.99 7.91 -4.62
CA VAL A 32 -1.89 7.91 -3.44
C VAL A 32 -1.65 9.14 -2.57
N GLN A 33 -0.39 9.50 -2.29
CA GLN A 33 -0.06 10.72 -1.57
C GLN A 33 -0.57 11.97 -2.29
N PHE A 34 -0.36 12.06 -3.60
CA PHE A 34 -0.79 13.20 -4.41
C PHE A 34 -2.31 13.41 -4.35
N ILE A 35 -3.11 12.36 -4.57
CA ILE A 35 -4.58 12.48 -4.57
C ILE A 35 -5.16 12.79 -3.19
N LEU A 36 -4.53 12.31 -2.11
CA LEU A 36 -5.02 12.58 -0.75
C LEU A 36 -4.62 13.97 -0.25
N GLN A 37 -3.57 14.57 -0.81
CA GLN A 37 -3.10 15.91 -0.44
C GLN A 37 -3.74 17.03 -1.27
N ASN A 38 -4.18 16.73 -2.50
CA ASN A 38 -4.69 17.72 -3.45
C ASN A 38 -6.19 17.52 -3.72
N LEU A 39 -6.99 17.42 -2.66
CA LEU A 39 -8.45 17.23 -2.75
C LEU A 39 -9.20 18.48 -3.24
N ASP A 40 -8.66 19.66 -2.95
CA ASP A 40 -9.25 20.95 -3.33
C ASP A 40 -8.92 21.35 -4.78
N ASP A 41 -7.92 20.69 -5.38
CA ASP A 41 -7.60 20.89 -6.78
C ASP A 41 -8.71 20.17 -7.58
N HIS A 42 -9.45 20.89 -8.42
CA HIS A 42 -10.68 20.47 -9.12
C HIS A 42 -10.52 19.26 -10.07
N THR A 43 -9.45 18.48 -9.88
CA THR A 43 -9.03 17.27 -10.56
C THR A 43 -9.85 16.02 -10.30
N ILE A 44 -10.81 16.00 -9.35
CA ILE A 44 -11.72 14.86 -9.21
C ILE A 44 -12.96 15.15 -10.07
N PRO A 45 -13.06 14.61 -11.30
CA PRO A 45 -14.24 14.84 -12.11
C PRO A 45 -15.41 14.14 -11.43
N SER A 46 -16.58 14.79 -11.41
CA SER A 46 -17.77 14.26 -10.71
C SER A 46 -18.15 12.84 -11.14
N GLU A 47 -17.85 12.45 -12.38
CA GLU A 47 -18.07 11.10 -12.90
C GLU A 47 -17.20 9.99 -12.26
N HIS A 48 -16.07 10.34 -11.60
CA HIS A 48 -15.19 9.38 -10.92
C HIS A 48 -15.39 9.35 -9.39
N VAL A 49 -16.38 10.12 -8.89
CA VAL A 49 -16.76 10.16 -7.47
C VAL A 49 -17.62 8.95 -7.13
N VAL A 50 -17.02 7.99 -6.41
CA VAL A 50 -17.73 6.80 -5.92
C VAL A 50 -18.34 7.03 -4.54
N ASN A 51 -17.71 7.89 -3.72
CA ASN A 51 -18.18 8.26 -2.40
C ASN A 51 -18.88 9.62 -2.44
N ASN A 52 -20.17 9.61 -2.79
CA ASN A 52 -20.99 10.83 -2.90
C ASN A 52 -21.11 11.58 -1.57
N GLU A 53 -21.18 10.87 -0.44
CA GLU A 53 -21.29 11.50 0.88
C GLU A 53 -20.03 12.29 1.21
N ALA A 54 -18.85 11.69 1.04
CA ALA A 54 -17.58 12.39 1.27
C ALA A 54 -17.41 13.60 0.34
N TYR A 55 -17.85 13.47 -0.93
CA TYR A 55 -17.81 14.57 -1.89
C TYR A 55 -18.76 15.72 -1.52
N GLN A 56 -20.00 15.40 -1.12
CA GLN A 56 -20.95 16.40 -0.62
C GLN A 56 -20.41 17.13 0.60
N LEU A 57 -19.82 16.41 1.55
CA LEU A 57 -19.19 17.04 2.71
C LEU A 57 -18.02 17.94 2.31
N LEU A 58 -17.17 17.51 1.38
CA LEU A 58 -16.07 18.34 0.90
C LEU A 58 -16.58 19.67 0.30
N MET A 59 -17.66 19.61 -0.48
CA MET A 59 -18.22 20.78 -1.18
C MET A 59 -19.08 21.69 -0.29
N GLU A 60 -19.92 21.10 0.56
CA GLU A 60 -20.99 21.82 1.26
C GLU A 60 -20.71 21.98 2.76
N ASN A 61 -19.89 21.11 3.37
CA ASN A 61 -19.60 21.12 4.80
C ASN A 61 -18.16 20.67 5.12
N ARG A 62 -17.20 21.50 4.72
CA ARG A 62 -15.77 21.20 4.86
C ARG A 62 -15.32 20.97 6.30
N ALA A 63 -15.99 21.56 7.29
CA ALA A 63 -15.69 21.34 8.70
C ALA A 63 -15.98 19.89 9.13
N GLU A 64 -17.16 19.37 8.80
CA GLU A 64 -17.53 17.98 9.05
C GLU A 64 -16.65 17.01 8.24
N PHE A 65 -16.32 17.36 6.99
CA PHE A 65 -15.38 16.57 6.19
C PHE A 65 -14.04 16.38 6.90
N LEU A 66 -13.43 17.48 7.39
CA LEU A 66 -12.15 17.43 8.09
C LEU A 66 -12.23 16.62 9.38
N LEU A 67 -13.32 16.76 10.16
CA LEU A 67 -13.54 15.97 11.37
C LEU A 67 -13.54 14.45 11.07
N ARG A 68 -14.19 14.04 9.98
CA ARG A 68 -14.19 12.62 9.57
C ARG A 68 -12.85 12.16 9.04
N VAL A 69 -12.11 13.02 8.35
CA VAL A 69 -10.74 12.72 7.92
C VAL A 69 -9.85 12.45 9.13
N GLU A 70 -9.92 13.27 10.17
CA GLU A 70 -9.18 13.05 11.42
C GLU A 70 -9.52 11.70 12.05
N GLN A 71 -10.82 11.37 12.15
CA GLN A 71 -11.26 10.06 12.64
C GLN A 71 -10.71 8.90 11.81
N CYS A 72 -10.74 9.00 10.47
CA CYS A 72 -10.18 7.99 9.58
C CYS A 72 -8.67 7.81 9.77
N VAL A 73 -7.93 8.90 10.00
CA VAL A 73 -6.48 8.85 10.26
C VAL A 73 -6.20 8.18 11.60
N GLU A 74 -6.92 8.54 12.66
CA GLU A 74 -6.78 7.91 13.98
C GLU A 74 -7.10 6.41 13.92
N ASP A 75 -8.18 6.03 13.26
CA ASP A 75 -8.56 4.64 13.03
C ASP A 75 -7.48 3.85 12.29
N SER A 76 -6.90 4.45 11.25
CA SER A 76 -5.84 3.83 10.45
C SER A 76 -4.56 3.64 11.26
N GLN A 77 -4.19 4.62 12.09
CA GLN A 77 -3.02 4.53 12.98
C GLN A 77 -3.21 3.45 14.05
N ARG A 78 -4.42 3.31 14.61
CA ARG A 78 -4.73 2.27 15.60
C ARG A 78 -4.61 0.86 15.03
N LYS A 79 -4.98 0.67 13.76
CA LYS A 79 -4.98 -0.62 13.06
C LYS A 79 -3.69 -0.91 12.27
N LEU A 80 -2.65 -0.07 12.41
CA LEU A 80 -1.43 -0.14 11.60
C LEU A 80 -0.74 -1.52 11.64
N TYR A 81 -0.80 -2.19 12.80
CA TYR A 81 -0.16 -3.48 13.04
C TYR A 81 -1.16 -4.66 13.02
N ASP A 82 -2.41 -4.41 12.65
CA ASP A 82 -3.40 -5.47 12.53
C ASP A 82 -3.10 -6.32 11.29
N LEU A 83 -3.21 -7.64 11.44
CA LEU A 83 -3.07 -8.55 10.32
C LEU A 83 -4.31 -8.46 9.41
N PRO A 84 -4.15 -8.65 8.10
CA PRO A 84 -5.28 -8.63 7.17
C PRO A 84 -6.30 -9.71 7.56
N ALA A 85 -7.59 -9.37 7.41
CA ALA A 85 -8.69 -10.29 7.73
C ALA A 85 -8.66 -11.58 6.88
N GLN A 86 -8.09 -11.51 5.68
CA GLN A 86 -7.85 -12.67 4.83
C GLN A 86 -6.37 -13.01 4.79
N PRO A 87 -5.99 -14.29 4.95
CA PRO A 87 -4.61 -14.72 4.87
C PRO A 87 -4.11 -14.66 3.42
N ASP A 88 -3.60 -13.50 3.01
CA ASP A 88 -2.85 -13.31 1.78
C ASP A 88 -1.36 -13.16 2.11
N ARG A 89 -0.53 -14.07 1.59
CA ARG A 89 0.92 -14.07 1.80
C ARG A 89 1.63 -12.88 1.14
N PHE A 90 0.97 -12.20 0.22
CA PHE A 90 1.51 -11.05 -0.51
C PHE A 90 1.06 -9.72 0.07
N TYR A 91 0.28 -9.73 1.15
CA TYR A 91 -0.14 -8.51 1.82
C TYR A 91 1.05 -7.80 2.45
N ILE A 92 1.13 -6.48 2.25
CA ILE A 92 2.13 -5.65 2.92
C ILE A 92 1.63 -5.38 4.33
N CYS A 93 2.31 -5.97 5.31
CA CYS A 93 2.02 -5.76 6.73
C CYS A 93 3.11 -4.87 7.35
N PHE A 94 2.76 -4.13 8.39
CA PHE A 94 3.72 -3.40 9.20
C PHE A 94 3.93 -4.11 10.51
N ASP A 95 5.18 -4.18 10.95
CA ASP A 95 5.56 -4.66 12.27
C ASP A 95 6.12 -3.53 13.12
N ARG A 96 5.95 -3.65 14.44
CA ARG A 96 6.63 -2.76 15.37
C ARG A 96 8.12 -2.92 15.21
N PHE A 97 8.85 -1.81 15.36
CA PHE A 97 10.29 -1.85 15.23
C PHE A 97 10.91 -2.79 16.27
N ASN A 98 11.62 -3.81 15.79
CA ASN A 98 12.41 -4.72 16.60
C ASN A 98 13.90 -4.44 16.33
N PRO A 99 14.68 -3.95 17.32
CA PRO A 99 16.10 -3.66 17.14
C PRO A 99 16.92 -4.87 16.66
N ASP A 100 16.59 -6.07 17.11
CA ASP A 100 17.34 -7.29 16.79
C ASP A 100 17.11 -7.74 15.35
N VAL A 101 15.91 -7.49 14.80
CA VAL A 101 15.53 -7.88 13.43
C VAL A 101 15.81 -6.75 12.44
N HIS A 102 15.42 -5.52 12.79
CA HIS A 102 15.43 -4.37 11.88
C HIS A 102 16.67 -3.48 12.03
N GLY A 103 17.35 -3.51 13.19
CA GLY A 103 18.51 -2.68 13.50
C GLY A 103 19.65 -2.81 12.50
N PRO A 104 20.08 -4.03 12.11
CA PRO A 104 21.15 -4.20 11.14
C PRO A 104 20.84 -3.56 9.78
N VAL A 105 19.62 -3.72 9.28
CA VAL A 105 19.16 -3.13 8.01
C VAL A 105 19.12 -1.61 8.10
N LEU A 106 18.57 -1.07 9.19
CA LEU A 106 18.53 0.38 9.44
C LEU A 106 19.94 0.98 9.48
N GLN A 107 20.91 0.29 10.09
CA GLN A 107 22.30 0.75 10.12
C GLN A 107 22.93 0.71 8.73
N SER A 108 22.73 -0.36 7.96
CA SER A 108 23.22 -0.45 6.57
C SER A 108 22.69 0.71 5.70
N MET A 109 21.41 1.06 5.83
CA MET A 109 20.80 2.17 5.11
C MET A 109 21.43 3.52 5.47
N LYS A 110 21.81 3.72 6.75
CA LYS A 110 22.46 4.96 7.20
C LYS A 110 23.90 5.11 6.72
N GLU A 111 24.58 3.99 6.50
CA GLU A 111 25.98 3.96 6.09
C GLU A 111 26.15 4.02 4.56
N ASP A 112 25.05 4.14 3.79
CA ASP A 112 25.01 3.97 2.32
C ASP A 112 25.72 2.68 1.84
N LYS A 113 25.85 1.70 2.74
CA LYS A 113 26.38 0.39 2.37
C LYS A 113 25.30 -0.32 1.59
N PRO A 114 25.60 -0.80 0.37
CA PRO A 114 24.65 -1.59 -0.37
C PRO A 114 24.27 -2.76 0.53
N THR A 115 22.98 -2.88 0.84
CA THR A 115 22.46 -4.08 1.47
C THR A 115 22.93 -5.22 0.58
N GLU A 116 23.69 -6.18 1.12
CA GLU A 116 23.92 -7.43 0.42
C GLU A 116 22.53 -8.03 0.23
N VAL A 117 21.94 -7.76 -0.93
CA VAL A 117 20.75 -8.43 -1.39
C VAL A 117 21.23 -9.87 -1.49
N THR A 118 20.92 -10.67 -0.48
CA THR A 118 20.93 -12.11 -0.63
C THR A 118 19.95 -12.34 -1.76
N THR A 119 20.50 -12.45 -2.96
CA THR A 119 19.74 -12.69 -4.17
C THR A 119 18.76 -13.80 -3.83
N PRO A 120 17.46 -13.66 -4.08
CA PRO A 120 16.64 -14.87 -4.20
C PRO A 120 17.39 -15.72 -5.23
N PRO A 121 17.67 -17.00 -4.93
CA PRO A 121 18.61 -17.78 -5.72
C PRO A 121 18.21 -17.66 -7.20
N SER A 122 19.14 -17.19 -8.02
CA SER A 122 18.99 -16.83 -9.45
C SER A 122 18.45 -17.96 -10.35
N SER A 123 18.12 -19.10 -9.75
CA SER A 123 17.64 -20.29 -10.43
C SER A 123 16.22 -20.19 -10.98
N GLY A 124 15.36 -19.27 -10.51
CA GLY A 124 13.98 -19.16 -11.02
C GLY A 124 13.16 -20.44 -10.92
N LEU A 125 13.63 -21.43 -10.15
CA LEU A 125 12.99 -22.72 -9.98
C LEU A 125 11.99 -22.60 -8.84
N SER A 126 10.71 -22.69 -9.18
CA SER A 126 9.64 -23.00 -8.25
C SER A 126 10.09 -24.22 -7.42
N TRP A 127 10.28 -24.03 -6.10
CA TRP A 127 10.86 -25.02 -5.19
C TRP A 127 9.97 -26.23 -4.90
N VAL A 128 8.94 -26.44 -5.73
CA VAL A 128 7.90 -27.43 -5.48
C VAL A 128 7.35 -27.94 -6.81
N ARG A 129 7.42 -29.26 -7.05
CA ARG A 129 6.68 -29.88 -8.17
C ARG A 129 5.19 -29.70 -7.94
N LYS A 130 4.43 -29.34 -8.99
CA LYS A 130 2.96 -29.21 -8.92
C LYS A 130 2.35 -30.47 -8.30
N GLY A 131 1.76 -30.35 -7.12
CA GLY A 131 1.12 -31.46 -6.39
C GLY A 131 1.95 -32.09 -5.26
N PHE A 132 3.18 -31.62 -5.00
CA PHE A 132 3.99 -32.06 -3.86
C PHE A 132 4.24 -30.88 -2.91
N TYR A 133 4.65 -31.14 -1.66
CA TYR A 133 4.93 -30.09 -0.65
C TYR A 133 6.34 -30.21 -0.04
N GLN A 134 7.19 -31.08 -0.60
CA GLN A 134 8.57 -31.25 -0.13
C GLN A 134 9.55 -30.40 -0.96
N PRO A 135 10.49 -29.68 -0.32
CA PRO A 135 11.60 -29.05 -1.01
C PRO A 135 12.50 -30.10 -1.67
N LEU A 136 13.12 -29.76 -2.80
CA LEU A 136 14.16 -30.59 -3.40
C LEU A 136 15.41 -30.60 -2.49
N SER A 137 15.76 -31.76 -1.93
CA SER A 137 17.06 -31.99 -1.29
C SER A 137 18.15 -32.24 -2.34
N LYS A 138 19.40 -31.93 -2.00
CA LYS A 138 20.58 -32.37 -2.77
C LYS A 138 20.77 -33.88 -2.69
#